data_AF-A0A377NHD2-F1
#
_entry.id   AF-A0A377NHD2-F1
#
_cell.length_a   1.000
_cell.length_b   1.000
_cell.length_c   1.000
_cell.angle_alpha   90.00
_cell.angle_beta   90.00
_cell.angle_gamma   90.00
#
_symmetry.space_group_name_H-M   'P 1'
#
loop_
_entity.id
_entity.type
_entity.pdbx_description
1 polymer ?
#
loop_
_entity_poly.entity_id
_entity_poly.type
_entity_poly.pdbx_seq_one_letter_code
_entity_poly.pdbx_strand_id
1 'polypeptide(L)'
;MDHHGEPVSSARGGAEIQRAGLPGAAGYNLGNLVDPKTHRKLPASQWTFTVVDSLFSQMQKQGVISQSQFYLFGNSAGCQVVHRMLTLLPQPEVKAAVCAAPTWWTLPDTDQRWPYGLRESPISVNQQQLASYFAKPMLIAVGSEDDNPETHPQRLSKQVMAQGSNRLDRAESYFTTSQQRAEQNNTPFNWHFVDLPDTGHSSSKMSVFAAGQFAWFEEHGQFHL
;
A
#
# COMPACT_ATOMS: atom_id res chain seq x y z
N MET A 1 36.87 20.41 -19.03
CA MET A 1 37.08 19.10 -18.39
C MET A 1 36.16 19.02 -17.20
N ASP A 2 34.95 18.56 -17.51
CA ASP A 2 34.00 17.77 -16.74
C ASP A 2 34.17 17.68 -15.21
N HIS A 3 33.19 18.25 -14.51
CA HIS A 3 32.78 17.78 -13.18
C HIS A 3 31.44 17.03 -13.32
N HIS A 4 31.51 15.72 -13.51
CA HIS A 4 30.36 14.83 -13.35
C HIS A 4 30.38 14.26 -11.93
N GLY A 5 29.44 14.74 -11.10
CA GLY A 5 29.06 14.06 -9.87
C GLY A 5 28.25 12.81 -10.21
N GLU A 6 28.72 11.66 -9.72
CA GLU A 6 28.01 10.38 -9.80
C GLU A 6 26.65 10.44 -9.07
N PRO A 7 25.54 10.00 -9.69
CA PRO A 7 24.27 9.92 -9.02
C PRO A 7 24.23 8.72 -8.08
N VAL A 8 23.88 8.95 -6.82
CA VAL A 8 23.64 7.89 -5.82
C VAL A 8 22.41 7.09 -6.26
N SER A 9 22.67 5.92 -6.84
CA SER A 9 21.66 4.97 -7.29
C SER A 9 20.80 4.46 -6.14
N SER A 10 19.48 4.62 -6.29
CA SER A 10 18.41 4.09 -5.43
C SER A 10 18.28 2.55 -5.45
N ALA A 11 19.24 1.84 -6.05
CA ALA A 11 19.17 0.40 -6.28
C ALA A 11 19.36 -0.49 -5.03
N ARG A 12 19.77 0.06 -3.87
CA ARG A 12 20.06 -0.77 -2.70
C ARG A 12 18.83 -1.40 -2.05
N GLY A 13 17.66 -0.75 -2.12
CA GLY A 13 16.42 -1.33 -1.59
C GLY A 13 15.85 -2.48 -2.44
N GLY A 14 16.06 -2.45 -3.76
CA GLY A 14 15.62 -3.52 -4.67
C GLY A 14 16.45 -4.81 -4.54
N ALA A 15 17.71 -4.69 -4.12
CA ALA A 15 18.63 -5.83 -4.00
C ALA A 15 18.32 -6.76 -2.82
N GLU A 16 17.73 -6.25 -1.72
CA GLU A 16 17.30 -7.08 -0.59
C GLU A 16 16.01 -7.88 -0.90
N ILE A 17 15.09 -7.31 -1.68
CA ILE A 17 13.85 -8.00 -2.11
C ILE A 17 14.17 -9.17 -3.06
N GLN A 18 15.23 -9.05 -3.87
CA GLN A 18 15.68 -10.13 -4.75
C GLN A 18 16.25 -11.34 -3.98
N ARG A 19 16.84 -11.12 -2.79
CA ARG A 19 17.35 -12.20 -1.92
C ARG A 19 16.24 -13.05 -1.30
N ALA A 20 15.00 -12.56 -1.24
CA ALA A 20 13.84 -13.31 -0.75
C ALA A 20 13.20 -14.24 -1.80
N GLY A 21 13.70 -14.27 -3.05
CA GLY A 21 13.20 -15.18 -4.08
C GLY A 21 11.76 -14.89 -4.53
N LEU A 22 11.32 -13.62 -4.54
CA LEU A 22 9.98 -13.20 -4.91
C LEU A 22 9.92 -12.71 -6.38
N PRO A 23 9.66 -13.58 -7.39
CA PRO A 23 9.64 -13.16 -8.78
C PRO A 23 8.35 -12.38 -9.13
N GLY A 24 8.54 -11.13 -9.57
CA GLY A 24 7.53 -10.35 -10.29
C GLY A 24 6.28 -9.98 -9.49
N ALA A 25 5.22 -9.59 -10.21
CA ALA A 25 4.01 -9.03 -9.60
C ALA A 25 3.25 -10.01 -8.70
N ALA A 26 3.32 -11.33 -8.97
CA ALA A 26 2.69 -12.33 -8.11
C ALA A 26 3.39 -12.44 -6.74
N GLY A 27 4.72 -12.37 -6.73
CA GLY A 27 5.51 -12.41 -5.51
C GLY A 27 5.39 -11.12 -4.70
N TYR A 28 5.78 -9.99 -5.30
CA TYR A 28 5.82 -8.71 -4.59
C TYR A 28 4.43 -8.10 -4.42
N ASN A 29 3.76 -7.75 -5.52
CA ASN A 29 2.52 -6.98 -5.48
C ASN A 29 1.35 -7.78 -4.88
N LEU A 30 1.23 -9.07 -5.20
CA LEU A 30 0.13 -9.93 -4.73
C LEU A 30 0.49 -10.75 -3.49
N GLY A 31 1.68 -10.56 -2.92
CA GLY A 31 2.02 -11.08 -1.60
C GLY A 31 2.54 -12.51 -1.56
N ASN A 32 2.75 -13.17 -2.70
CA ASN A 32 3.16 -14.57 -2.77
C ASN A 32 2.25 -15.50 -1.94
N LEU A 33 0.93 -15.28 -2.02
CA LEU A 33 -0.04 -15.96 -1.15
C LEU A 33 -0.30 -17.42 -1.55
N VAL A 34 -0.10 -17.75 -2.82
CA VAL A 34 -0.42 -19.07 -3.38
C VAL A 34 0.72 -19.55 -4.28
N ASP A 35 0.92 -20.86 -4.31
CA ASP A 35 1.83 -21.51 -5.24
C ASP A 35 1.26 -21.38 -6.68
N PRO A 36 2.05 -20.89 -7.64
CA PRO A 36 1.53 -20.60 -8.98
C PRO A 36 1.18 -21.84 -9.80
N LYS A 37 1.65 -23.04 -9.41
CA LYS A 37 1.38 -24.30 -10.12
C LYS A 37 0.18 -25.03 -9.53
N THR A 38 0.09 -25.08 -8.21
CA THR A 38 -0.93 -25.85 -7.48
C THR A 38 -2.10 -25.00 -7.01
N HIS A 39 -1.96 -23.67 -7.04
CA HIS A 39 -2.91 -22.69 -6.50
C HIS A 39 -3.21 -22.88 -5.01
N ARG A 40 -2.40 -23.67 -4.30
CA ARG A 40 -2.53 -23.87 -2.85
C ARG A 40 -1.91 -22.68 -2.12
N LYS A 41 -2.54 -22.28 -1.03
CA LYS A 41 -2.02 -21.25 -0.12
C LYS A 41 -0.63 -21.64 0.39
N LEU A 42 0.32 -20.71 0.26
CA LEU A 42 1.67 -20.85 0.80
C LEU A 42 1.67 -20.57 2.31
N PRO A 43 2.66 -21.09 3.07
CA PRO A 43 2.85 -20.74 4.48
C PRO A 43 3.06 -19.23 4.65
N ALA A 44 2.58 -18.68 5.76
CA ALA A 44 2.69 -17.24 6.04
C ALA A 44 4.13 -16.72 6.03
N SER A 45 5.10 -17.55 6.43
CA SER A 45 6.53 -17.20 6.38
C SER A 45 7.09 -16.93 4.98
N GLN A 46 6.35 -17.27 3.92
CA GLN A 46 6.72 -17.00 2.53
C GLN A 46 5.96 -15.82 1.93
N TRP A 47 5.05 -15.20 2.69
CA TRP A 47 4.26 -14.08 2.19
C TRP A 47 5.06 -12.78 2.29
N THR A 48 5.01 -11.99 1.22
CA THR A 48 5.61 -10.64 1.23
C THR A 48 4.97 -9.76 2.31
N PHE A 49 3.67 -9.94 2.55
CA PHE A 49 2.90 -9.13 3.49
C PHE A 49 3.26 -9.37 4.97
N THR A 50 4.05 -10.40 5.31
CA THR A 50 4.51 -10.65 6.69
C THR A 50 5.94 -10.16 6.94
N VAL A 51 6.63 -9.65 5.91
CA VAL A 51 8.04 -9.24 6.00
C VAL A 51 8.21 -8.05 6.94
N VAL A 52 7.31 -7.06 6.88
CA VAL A 52 7.35 -5.87 7.73
C VAL A 52 7.23 -6.25 9.20
N ASP A 53 6.23 -7.05 9.56
CA ASP A 53 5.97 -7.50 10.93
C ASP A 53 7.14 -8.33 11.48
N SER A 54 7.69 -9.19 10.62
CA SER A 54 8.84 -10.03 10.96
C SER A 54 10.08 -9.19 11.24
N LEU A 55 10.33 -8.16 10.42
CA LEU A 55 11.45 -7.23 10.60
C LEU A 55 11.27 -6.40 11.87
N PHE A 56 10.10 -5.80 12.07
CA PHE A 56 9.79 -5.01 13.25
C PHE A 56 9.97 -5.82 14.55
N SER A 57 9.39 -7.03 14.59
CA SER A 57 9.53 -7.96 15.71
C SER A 57 10.99 -8.37 15.97
N GLN A 58 11.79 -8.55 14.92
CA GLN A 58 13.21 -8.89 15.07
C GLN A 58 14.03 -7.73 15.61
N MET A 59 13.80 -6.51 15.10
CA MET A 59 14.46 -5.30 15.59
C MET A 59 14.14 -5.05 17.08
N GLN A 60 12.89 -5.27 17.51
CA GLN A 60 12.52 -5.22 18.93
C GLN A 60 13.25 -6.28 19.75
N LYS A 61 13.25 -7.55 19.30
CA LYS A 61 13.93 -8.65 20.01
C LYS A 61 15.44 -8.43 20.14
N GLN A 62 16.05 -7.77 19.17
CA GLN A 62 17.47 -7.42 19.17
C GLN A 62 17.79 -6.14 19.96
N GLY A 63 16.78 -5.44 20.48
CA GLY A 63 16.95 -4.18 21.20
C GLY A 63 17.36 -3.00 20.32
N VAL A 64 17.18 -3.09 19.00
CA VAL A 64 17.47 -2.00 18.05
C VAL A 64 16.44 -0.88 18.18
N ILE A 65 15.19 -1.25 18.50
CA ILE A 65 14.07 -0.34 18.72
C ILE A 65 13.32 -0.73 20.00
N SER A 66 12.67 0.25 20.63
CA SER A 66 11.81 0.04 21.80
C SER A 66 10.35 0.45 21.56
N GLN A 67 10.07 1.01 20.39
CA GLN A 67 8.74 1.44 19.98
C GLN A 67 7.82 0.23 19.80
N SER A 68 6.56 0.37 20.20
CA SER A 68 5.53 -0.65 20.01
C SER A 68 4.78 -0.53 18.68
N GLN A 69 4.92 0.61 17.99
CA GLN A 69 4.27 0.89 16.71
C GLN A 69 5.23 1.59 15.74
N PHE A 70 4.87 1.58 14.46
CA PHE A 70 5.61 2.23 13.38
C PHE A 70 4.67 2.90 12.36
N TYR A 71 5.22 3.81 11.56
CA TYR A 71 4.55 4.38 10.40
C TYR A 71 4.87 3.61 9.14
N LEU A 72 3.87 3.43 8.28
CA LEU A 72 4.01 2.64 7.06
C LEU A 72 3.77 3.50 5.81
N PHE A 73 4.76 3.57 4.93
CA PHE A 73 4.64 4.26 3.64
C PHE A 73 4.91 3.32 2.48
N GLY A 74 4.14 3.48 1.41
CA GLY A 74 4.44 2.85 0.13
C GLY A 74 4.00 3.74 -1.03
N ASN A 75 4.83 3.84 -2.05
CA ASN A 75 4.48 4.48 -3.32
C ASN A 75 4.42 3.45 -4.45
N SER A 76 3.52 3.62 -5.41
CA SER A 76 3.39 2.76 -6.59
C SER A 76 3.18 1.30 -6.20
N ALA A 77 4.05 0.38 -6.64
CA ALA A 77 4.00 -1.02 -6.22
C ALA A 77 4.14 -1.21 -4.69
N GLY A 78 4.82 -0.30 -3.98
CA GLY A 78 4.88 -0.30 -2.52
C GLY A 78 3.52 -0.03 -1.88
N CYS A 79 2.72 0.89 -2.41
CA CYS A 79 1.34 1.10 -1.94
C CYS A 79 0.48 -0.16 -2.18
N GLN A 80 0.78 -0.93 -3.24
CA GLN A 80 0.11 -2.22 -3.43
C GLN A 80 0.39 -3.22 -2.31
N VAL A 81 1.62 -3.23 -1.79
CA VAL A 81 1.96 -4.02 -0.59
C VAL A 81 1.24 -3.48 0.64
N VAL A 82 1.31 -2.16 0.88
CA VAL A 82 0.71 -1.52 2.05
C VAL A 82 -0.78 -1.79 2.17
N HIS A 83 -1.60 -1.43 1.17
CA HIS A 83 -3.06 -1.60 1.33
C HIS A 83 -3.48 -3.07 1.39
N ARG A 84 -2.79 -3.98 0.67
CA ARG A 84 -3.11 -5.42 0.70
C ARG A 84 -2.72 -6.05 2.02
N MET A 85 -1.55 -5.71 2.56
CA MET A 85 -1.11 -6.12 3.88
C MET A 85 -2.11 -5.68 4.95
N LEU A 86 -2.50 -4.40 4.95
CA LEU A 86 -3.47 -3.85 5.92
C LEU A 86 -4.89 -4.43 5.77
N THR A 87 -5.29 -4.80 4.56
CA THR A 87 -6.61 -5.42 4.29
C THR A 87 -6.64 -6.90 4.71
N LEU A 88 -5.57 -7.65 4.39
CA LEU A 88 -5.57 -9.11 4.52
C LEU A 88 -5.11 -9.60 5.90
N LEU A 89 -4.27 -8.83 6.59
CA LEU A 89 -3.67 -9.23 7.85
C LEU A 89 -4.05 -8.24 8.96
N PRO A 90 -4.24 -8.71 10.22
CA PRO A 90 -4.24 -7.82 11.37
C PRO A 90 -2.89 -7.12 11.50
N GLN A 91 -2.91 -5.80 11.68
CA GLN A 91 -1.72 -4.94 11.66
C GLN A 91 -1.78 -3.91 12.82
N PRO A 92 -1.81 -4.35 14.10
CA PRO A 92 -1.96 -3.45 15.24
C PRO A 92 -0.73 -2.56 15.51
N GLU A 93 0.45 -2.96 15.01
CA GLU A 93 1.70 -2.21 15.14
C GLU A 93 1.77 -1.01 14.16
N VAL A 94 0.89 -0.94 13.16
CA VAL A 94 0.85 0.21 12.24
C VAL A 94 0.09 1.36 12.90
N LYS A 95 0.82 2.42 13.29
CA LYS A 95 0.26 3.63 13.92
C LYS A 95 -0.55 4.47 12.93
N ALA A 96 0.02 4.74 11.76
CA ALA A 96 -0.65 5.36 10.63
C ALA A 96 0.06 4.95 9.33
N ALA A 97 -0.66 5.02 8.20
CA ALA A 97 -0.12 4.65 6.90
C ALA A 97 -0.36 5.70 5.82
N VAL A 98 0.58 5.85 4.89
CA VAL A 98 0.43 6.63 3.66
C VAL A 98 0.59 5.69 2.47
N CYS A 99 -0.43 5.62 1.63
CA CYS A 99 -0.45 4.78 0.43
C CYS A 99 -0.57 5.65 -0.81
N ALA A 100 0.52 5.74 -1.57
CA ALA A 100 0.64 6.71 -2.66
C ALA A 100 0.59 6.07 -4.05
N ALA A 101 -0.36 6.49 -4.88
CA ALA A 101 -0.40 6.29 -6.34
C ALA A 101 -0.03 4.88 -6.87
N PRO A 102 -0.65 3.78 -6.41
CA PRO A 102 -0.48 2.47 -7.05
C PRO A 102 -1.12 2.49 -8.44
N THR A 103 -0.67 1.60 -9.33
CA THR A 103 -1.30 1.47 -10.67
C THR A 103 -2.75 0.98 -10.62
N TRP A 104 -3.15 0.25 -9.58
CA TRP A 104 -4.50 -0.28 -9.37
C TRP A 104 -4.61 -0.81 -7.93
N TRP A 105 -5.85 -0.99 -7.48
CA TRP A 105 -6.20 -1.28 -6.09
C TRP A 105 -6.91 -2.63 -5.93
N THR A 106 -6.77 -3.23 -4.76
CA THR A 106 -7.68 -4.26 -4.26
C THR A 106 -8.74 -3.57 -3.42
N LEU A 107 -9.95 -3.44 -3.95
CA LEU A 107 -11.06 -2.82 -3.24
C LEU A 107 -11.43 -3.66 -2.01
N PRO A 108 -11.75 -3.04 -0.85
CA PRO A 108 -12.21 -3.75 0.35
C PRO A 108 -13.68 -4.18 0.17
N ASP A 109 -13.92 -4.99 -0.86
CA ASP A 109 -15.23 -5.32 -1.41
C ASP A 109 -15.33 -6.83 -1.67
N THR A 110 -16.32 -7.48 -1.05
CA THR A 110 -16.59 -8.92 -1.21
C THR A 110 -17.41 -9.26 -2.45
N ASP A 111 -17.85 -8.28 -3.24
CA ASP A 111 -18.56 -8.45 -4.50
C ASP A 111 -17.61 -8.57 -5.70
N GLN A 112 -16.34 -8.21 -5.53
CA GLN A 112 -15.34 -8.28 -6.58
C GLN A 112 -14.32 -9.38 -6.31
N ARG A 113 -13.93 -10.10 -7.37
CA ARG A 113 -13.00 -11.24 -7.26
C ARG A 113 -11.58 -10.75 -7.00
N TRP A 114 -10.85 -11.49 -6.17
CA TRP A 114 -9.41 -11.34 -6.03
C TRP A 114 -8.70 -11.37 -7.41
N PRO A 115 -7.75 -10.46 -7.68
CA PRO A 115 -7.15 -9.51 -6.74
C PRO A 115 -7.75 -8.10 -6.76
N TYR A 116 -8.83 -7.85 -7.49
CA TYR A 116 -9.45 -6.51 -7.57
C TYR A 116 -10.46 -6.23 -6.46
N GLY A 117 -10.98 -7.29 -5.82
CA GLY A 117 -11.69 -7.25 -4.55
C GLY A 117 -11.32 -8.43 -3.66
N LEU A 118 -12.18 -8.78 -2.71
CA LEU A 118 -11.93 -9.78 -1.67
C LEU A 118 -12.65 -11.12 -1.88
N ARG A 119 -13.56 -11.22 -2.85
CA ARG A 119 -14.22 -12.50 -3.14
C ARG A 119 -13.19 -13.52 -3.62
N GLU A 120 -13.20 -14.71 -3.03
CA GLU A 120 -12.22 -15.77 -3.30
C GLU A 120 -10.75 -15.35 -3.07
N SER A 121 -10.52 -14.36 -2.19
CA SER A 121 -9.16 -14.05 -1.73
C SER A 121 -8.52 -15.29 -1.09
N PRO A 122 -7.21 -15.56 -1.33
CA PRO A 122 -6.47 -16.63 -0.65
C PRO A 122 -6.47 -16.52 0.88
N ILE A 123 -6.75 -15.32 1.40
CA ILE A 123 -6.96 -15.05 2.81
C ILE A 123 -8.36 -14.48 2.97
N SER A 124 -9.22 -15.21 3.67
CA SER A 124 -10.56 -14.74 4.02
C SER A 124 -10.46 -13.54 4.96
N VAL A 125 -11.17 -12.46 4.64
CA VAL A 125 -11.28 -11.25 5.45
C VAL A 125 -12.71 -11.17 5.97
N ASN A 126 -12.87 -11.12 7.30
CA ASN A 126 -14.18 -10.98 7.92
C ASN A 126 -14.53 -9.50 8.19
N GLN A 127 -15.77 -9.25 8.61
CA GLN A 127 -16.27 -7.89 8.84
C GLN A 127 -15.50 -7.14 9.94
N GLN A 128 -15.03 -7.83 10.98
CA GLN A 128 -14.25 -7.22 12.06
C GLN A 128 -12.86 -6.78 11.57
N GLN A 129 -12.22 -7.57 10.71
CA GLN A 129 -10.97 -7.20 10.07
C GLN A 129 -11.16 -5.96 9.19
N LEU A 130 -12.22 -5.91 8.38
CA LEU A 130 -12.56 -4.73 7.57
C LEU A 130 -12.84 -3.50 8.44
N ALA A 131 -13.62 -3.63 9.51
CA ALA A 131 -13.86 -2.54 10.46
C ALA A 131 -12.55 -2.01 11.06
N SER A 132 -11.64 -2.92 11.42
CA SER A 132 -10.32 -2.56 11.96
C SER A 132 -9.44 -1.90 10.90
N TYR A 133 -9.62 -2.25 9.62
CA TYR A 133 -8.92 -1.65 8.50
C TYR A 133 -9.41 -0.23 8.20
N PHE A 134 -10.73 -0.02 8.17
CA PHE A 134 -11.33 1.31 7.99
C PHE A 134 -11.05 2.26 9.16
N ALA A 135 -10.94 1.74 10.38
CA ALA A 135 -10.59 2.54 11.56
C ALA A 135 -9.10 2.95 11.63
N LYS A 136 -8.21 2.38 10.80
CA LYS A 136 -6.79 2.77 10.80
C LYS A 136 -6.61 4.17 10.21
N PRO A 137 -5.78 5.05 10.82
CA PRO A 137 -5.39 6.30 10.19
C PRO A 137 -4.61 6.04 8.89
N MET A 138 -5.26 6.27 7.75
CA MET A 138 -4.68 6.01 6.43
C MET A 138 -4.85 7.22 5.51
N LEU A 139 -3.76 7.67 4.90
CA LEU A 139 -3.78 8.73 3.90
C LEU A 139 -3.56 8.12 2.51
N ILE A 140 -4.57 8.24 1.66
CA ILE A 140 -4.48 7.95 0.23
C ILE A 140 -3.93 9.20 -0.45
N ALA A 141 -2.73 9.08 -1.02
CA ALA A 141 -2.05 10.20 -1.67
C ALA A 141 -1.84 9.94 -3.15
N VAL A 142 -1.91 10.97 -3.97
CA VAL A 142 -1.61 10.88 -5.41
C VAL A 142 -1.10 12.22 -5.91
N GLY A 143 -0.36 12.24 -7.00
CA GLY A 143 0.05 13.50 -7.62
C GLY A 143 -1.09 14.03 -8.49
N SER A 144 -1.37 15.33 -8.46
CA SER A 144 -2.42 15.93 -9.28
C SER A 144 -2.16 15.80 -10.79
N GLU A 145 -0.90 15.59 -11.19
CA GLU A 145 -0.48 15.36 -12.58
C GLU A 145 -0.14 13.89 -12.87
N ASP A 146 -0.51 12.95 -11.98
CA ASP A 146 -0.45 11.49 -12.24
C ASP A 146 -1.73 11.02 -12.95
N ASP A 147 -2.17 11.84 -13.91
CA ASP A 147 -3.44 11.79 -14.61
C ASP A 147 -3.30 11.33 -16.08
N ASN A 148 -2.06 11.25 -16.60
CA ASN A 148 -1.80 10.78 -17.95
C ASN A 148 -1.52 9.25 -17.99
N PRO A 149 -2.43 8.44 -18.57
CA PRO A 149 -2.29 7.00 -18.58
C PRO A 149 -1.14 6.46 -19.45
N GLU A 150 -0.63 7.27 -20.38
CA GLU A 150 0.39 6.88 -21.36
C GLU A 150 1.81 7.04 -20.83
N THR A 151 2.01 7.83 -19.78
CA THR A 151 3.35 8.17 -19.29
C THR A 151 4.09 6.96 -18.74
N HIS A 152 3.39 5.94 -18.22
CA HIS A 152 3.98 4.80 -17.52
C HIS A 152 3.30 3.49 -17.93
N PRO A 153 4.00 2.34 -17.98
CA PRO A 153 3.38 1.05 -18.28
C PRO A 153 2.25 0.74 -17.29
N GLN A 154 1.01 0.68 -17.79
CA GLN A 154 -0.17 0.37 -16.97
C GLN A 154 -0.76 -0.98 -17.37
N ARG A 155 -1.27 -1.69 -16.36
CA ARG A 155 -2.10 -2.87 -16.60
C ARG A 155 -3.50 -2.41 -17.00
N LEU A 156 -3.81 -2.40 -18.29
CA LEU A 156 -5.10 -1.91 -18.80
C LEU A 156 -6.16 -3.02 -18.91
N SER A 157 -6.33 -3.83 -17.85
CA SER A 157 -7.44 -4.81 -17.85
C SER A 157 -8.78 -4.10 -17.64
N LYS A 158 -9.89 -4.73 -18.05
CA LYS A 158 -11.24 -4.20 -17.80
C LYS A 158 -11.49 -3.84 -16.34
N GLN A 159 -10.97 -4.63 -15.41
CA GLN A 159 -11.11 -4.38 -13.98
C GLN A 159 -10.29 -3.18 -13.51
N VAL A 160 -9.08 -2.95 -14.05
CA VAL A 160 -8.30 -1.76 -13.72
C VAL A 160 -8.95 -0.51 -14.31
N MET A 161 -9.45 -0.58 -15.54
CA MET A 161 -10.16 0.54 -16.17
C MET A 161 -11.48 0.89 -15.45
N ALA A 162 -12.13 -0.10 -14.82
CA ALA A 162 -13.30 0.13 -13.97
C ALA A 162 -12.99 0.92 -12.69
N GLN A 163 -11.72 0.97 -12.27
CA GLN A 163 -11.30 1.77 -11.12
C GLN A 163 -11.07 3.24 -11.49
N GLY A 164 -10.87 3.57 -12.76
CA GLY A 164 -10.55 4.92 -13.22
C GLY A 164 -9.58 4.94 -14.41
N SER A 165 -9.53 6.06 -15.13
CA SER A 165 -8.76 6.18 -16.37
C SER A 165 -7.25 6.32 -16.11
N ASN A 166 -6.88 6.92 -14.98
CA ASN A 166 -5.51 7.20 -14.57
C ASN A 166 -5.29 6.89 -13.06
N ARG A 167 -4.14 7.23 -12.47
CA ARG A 167 -3.88 6.90 -11.05
C ARG A 167 -4.64 7.82 -10.09
N LEU A 168 -4.85 9.08 -10.46
CA LEU A 168 -5.65 10.04 -9.72
C LEU A 168 -7.09 9.54 -9.55
N ASP A 169 -7.78 9.25 -10.67
CA ASP A 169 -9.14 8.70 -10.68
C ASP A 169 -9.23 7.42 -9.85
N ARG A 170 -8.23 6.53 -9.99
CA ARG A 170 -8.21 5.24 -9.28
C ARG A 170 -8.05 5.42 -7.78
N ALA A 171 -7.24 6.38 -7.35
CA ALA A 171 -7.05 6.68 -5.93
C ALA A 171 -8.32 7.28 -5.31
N GLU A 172 -8.98 8.21 -6.01
CA GLU A 172 -10.26 8.79 -5.58
C GLU A 172 -11.37 7.74 -5.53
N SER A 173 -11.47 6.89 -6.57
CA SER A 173 -12.42 5.78 -6.63
C SER A 173 -12.19 4.78 -5.50
N TYR A 174 -10.93 4.46 -5.19
CA TYR A 174 -10.57 3.58 -4.07
C TYR A 174 -11.01 4.15 -2.72
N PHE A 175 -10.71 5.43 -2.47
CA PHE A 175 -11.10 6.12 -1.25
C PHE A 175 -12.63 6.15 -1.09
N THR A 176 -13.33 6.62 -2.12
CA THR A 176 -14.79 6.77 -2.11
C THR A 176 -15.50 5.42 -1.95
N THR A 177 -15.03 4.38 -2.66
CA THR A 177 -15.59 3.03 -2.50
C THR A 177 -15.37 2.52 -1.08
N SER A 178 -14.18 2.74 -0.51
CA SER A 178 -13.86 2.29 0.85
C SER A 178 -14.71 3.02 1.90
N GLN A 179 -14.93 4.32 1.73
CA GLN A 179 -15.81 5.12 2.58
C GLN A 179 -17.24 4.59 2.55
N GLN A 180 -17.80 4.37 1.35
CA GLN A 180 -19.14 3.82 1.18
C GLN A 180 -19.28 2.43 1.81
N ARG A 181 -18.26 1.56 1.68
CA ARG A 181 -18.28 0.24 2.33
C ARG A 181 -18.20 0.34 3.85
N ALA A 182 -17.46 1.30 4.40
CA ALA A 182 -17.42 1.54 5.84
C ALA A 182 -18.78 2.05 6.36
N GLU A 183 -19.41 2.98 5.65
CA GLU A 183 -20.73 3.54 5.96
C GLU A 183 -21.83 2.47 5.92
N GLN A 184 -21.88 1.66 4.85
CA GLN A 184 -22.83 0.55 4.70
C GLN A 184 -22.78 -0.43 5.86
N ASN A 185 -21.60 -0.60 6.47
CA ASN A 185 -21.37 -1.52 7.56
C ASN A 185 -21.38 -0.85 8.95
N ASN A 186 -21.68 0.45 9.03
CA ASN A 186 -21.64 1.24 10.27
C ASN A 186 -20.30 1.13 11.02
N THR A 187 -19.19 1.16 10.29
CA THR A 187 -17.83 1.11 10.87
C THR A 187 -17.14 2.46 10.79
N PRO A 188 -16.28 2.83 11.76
CA PRO A 188 -15.46 4.03 11.67
C PRO A 188 -14.61 4.05 10.41
N PHE A 189 -14.43 5.23 9.83
CA PHE A 189 -13.61 5.45 8.64
C PHE A 189 -12.64 6.61 8.90
N ASN A 190 -11.39 6.28 9.21
CA ASN A 190 -10.34 7.25 9.59
C ASN A 190 -9.35 7.49 8.44
N TRP A 191 -9.84 7.38 7.21
CA TRP A 191 -9.01 7.61 6.04
C TRP A 191 -9.20 9.02 5.53
N HIS A 192 -8.18 9.49 4.84
CA HIS A 192 -8.22 10.75 4.10
C HIS A 192 -7.68 10.55 2.69
N PHE A 193 -8.05 11.46 1.80
CA PHE A 193 -7.55 11.55 0.44
C PHE A 193 -6.91 12.92 0.21
N VAL A 194 -5.79 12.93 -0.50
CA VAL A 194 -5.11 14.16 -0.92
C VAL A 194 -4.42 13.96 -2.26
N ASP A 195 -4.57 14.94 -3.14
CA ASP A 195 -3.72 15.11 -4.31
C ASP A 195 -2.64 16.17 -4.04
N LEU A 196 -1.41 15.90 -4.46
CA LEU A 196 -0.29 16.82 -4.31
C LEU A 196 -0.22 17.70 -5.57
N PRO A 197 -0.37 19.04 -5.42
CA PRO A 197 -0.25 19.96 -6.55
C PRO A 197 1.08 19.82 -7.30
N ASP A 198 1.05 20.11 -8.61
CA ASP A 198 2.21 20.19 -9.50
C ASP A 198 3.15 18.96 -9.40
N THR A 199 2.54 17.78 -9.22
CA THR A 199 3.26 16.53 -8.97
C THR A 199 2.67 15.41 -9.82
N GLY A 200 3.49 14.84 -10.70
CA GLY A 200 3.19 13.59 -11.40
C GLY A 200 3.59 12.34 -10.59
N HIS A 201 3.95 11.26 -11.28
CA HIS A 201 4.38 10.01 -10.63
C HIS A 201 5.81 10.10 -10.05
N SER A 202 5.97 10.71 -8.87
CA SER A 202 7.28 10.95 -8.24
C SER A 202 7.41 10.29 -6.87
N SER A 203 8.19 9.22 -6.77
CA SER A 203 8.43 8.54 -5.49
C SER A 203 9.16 9.44 -4.48
N SER A 204 10.07 10.31 -4.93
CA SER A 204 10.81 11.21 -4.04
C SER A 204 9.91 12.28 -3.43
N LYS A 205 9.11 12.99 -4.24
CA LYS A 205 8.15 13.98 -3.74
C LYS A 205 7.14 13.34 -2.78
N MET A 206 6.61 12.17 -3.12
CA MET A 206 5.67 11.42 -2.27
C MET A 206 6.30 11.00 -0.93
N SER A 207 7.58 10.61 -0.93
CA SER A 207 8.27 10.22 0.30
C SER A 207 8.50 11.42 1.24
N VAL A 208 8.90 12.57 0.68
CA VAL A 208 9.06 13.81 1.46
C VAL A 208 7.73 14.24 2.06
N PHE A 209 6.65 14.21 1.27
CA PHE A 209 5.31 14.49 1.75
C PHE A 209 4.89 13.56 2.89
N ALA A 210 5.04 12.23 2.71
CA ALA A 210 4.69 11.25 3.73
C ALA A 210 5.48 11.45 5.04
N ALA A 211 6.77 11.76 4.95
CA ALA A 211 7.59 12.05 6.13
C ALA A 211 7.07 13.27 6.91
N GLY A 212 6.69 14.35 6.22
CA GLY A 212 6.07 15.52 6.83
C GLY A 212 4.74 15.20 7.51
N GLN A 213 3.91 14.38 6.87
CA GLN A 213 2.64 13.91 7.43
C GLN A 213 2.84 13.09 8.72
N PHE A 214 3.83 12.19 8.76
CA PHE A 214 4.12 11.42 9.97
C PHE A 214 4.72 12.26 11.09
N ALA A 215 5.59 13.23 10.78
CA ALA A 215 6.12 14.15 11.78
C ALA A 215 4.99 14.95 12.46
N TRP A 216 4.05 15.48 11.67
CA TRP A 216 2.88 16.16 12.20
C TRP A 216 1.98 15.21 13.01
N PHE A 217 1.76 13.99 12.52
CA PHE A 217 0.94 12.99 13.21
C PHE A 217 1.50 12.62 14.58
N GLU A 218 2.83 12.52 14.73
CA GLU A 218 3.45 12.25 16.04
C GLU A 218 3.09 13.30 17.09
N GLU A 219 2.99 14.57 16.69
CA GLU A 219 2.70 15.69 17.59
C GLU A 219 1.19 15.88 17.84
N HIS A 220 0.35 15.59 16.83
CA HIS A 220 -1.07 15.99 16.83
C HIS A 220 -2.06 14.83 16.79
N GLY A 221 -1.61 13.60 16.54
CA GLY A 221 -2.46 12.41 16.47
C GLY A 221 -3.38 12.33 15.23
N GLN A 222 -3.15 13.16 14.21
CA GLN A 222 -3.91 13.20 12.96
C GLN A 222 -3.03 13.70 11.81
N PHE A 223 -3.44 13.49 10.56
CA PHE A 223 -2.75 14.03 9.38
C PHE A 223 -2.95 15.55 9.23
N HIS A 224 -2.05 16.22 8.50
CA HIS A 224 -2.13 17.65 8.17
C HIS A 224 -2.67 17.82 6.75
N LEU A 225 -3.93 18.19 6.61
CA LEU A 225 -4.66 18.20 5.34
C LEU A 225 -5.30 19.57 5.08
#